data_AF-A0A916XQW4-F1
#
_entry.id   AF-A0A916XQW4-F1
#
_cell.length_a   1.000
_cell.length_b   1.000
_cell.length_c   1.000
_cell.angle_alpha   90.00
_cell.angle_beta   90.00
_cell.angle_gamma   90.00
#
_symmetry.space_group_name_H-M   'P 1'
#
loop_
_entity.id
_entity.type
_entity.pdbx_description
1 polymer ?
#
loop_
_entity_poly.entity_id
_entity_poly.type
_entity_poly.pdbx_seq_one_letter_code
_entity_poly.pdbx_strand_id
1 'polypeptide(L)'
;MHLLWAGLSAPIVPTPADELPDPPTTSDPVNFDARSDASLLAQQGMVPQFNAGLQNVYMPAAISTAPTGTKIASGALPADWLTTSTAGAGKKQLNGSWTTTGLAAAGAGTDVRYYRIAVNADNRDCIQGLVSQPYAFSTLYNTVGKQVDQGGNVYQVINPGTSAASGGPTGTGNSIVDGTVTWKYIGPKDLRTDNTNVSTGQPFNPSQWDIIIGNA
;
A
#
# COMPACT_ATOMS: atom_id res chain seq x y z
N MET A 1 87.95 -41.66 -33.81
CA MET A 1 86.52 -41.93 -34.09
C MET A 1 85.76 -40.65 -33.78
N HIS A 2 85.49 -39.84 -34.80
CA HIS A 2 84.79 -38.55 -34.65
C HIS A 2 83.31 -38.83 -34.39
N LEU A 3 82.82 -38.45 -33.21
CA LEU A 3 81.39 -38.50 -32.87
C LEU A 3 80.74 -37.17 -33.27
N LEU A 4 79.79 -37.28 -34.21
CA LEU A 4 78.93 -36.21 -34.68
C LEU A 4 78.11 -35.60 -33.51
N TRP A 5 78.14 -34.28 -33.40
CA TRP A 5 77.16 -33.49 -32.66
C TRP A 5 75.93 -33.29 -33.56
N ALA A 6 74.78 -33.83 -33.17
CA ALA A 6 73.50 -33.58 -33.84
C ALA A 6 72.51 -32.91 -32.87
N GLY A 7 72.16 -31.67 -33.21
CA GLY A 7 70.98 -30.88 -32.82
C GLY A 7 70.27 -31.17 -31.50
N LEU A 8 70.52 -30.35 -30.49
CA LEU A 8 69.51 -30.03 -29.49
C LEU A 8 68.49 -29.09 -30.16
N SER A 9 67.27 -29.59 -30.39
CA SER A 9 66.14 -28.78 -30.85
C SER A 9 65.93 -27.59 -29.92
N ALA A 10 65.78 -26.39 -30.49
CA ALA A 10 65.50 -25.17 -29.73
C ALA A 10 64.23 -25.35 -28.86
N PRO A 11 64.18 -24.75 -27.66
CA PRO A 11 62.98 -24.80 -26.84
C PRO A 11 61.81 -24.17 -27.60
N ILE A 12 60.70 -24.91 -27.69
CA ILE A 12 59.43 -24.39 -28.19
C ILE A 12 59.03 -23.23 -27.26
N VAL A 13 59.13 -22.00 -27.77
CA VAL A 13 58.48 -20.85 -27.12
C VAL A 13 56.98 -21.07 -27.32
N PRO A 14 56.17 -21.21 -26.26
CA PRO A 14 54.73 -21.26 -26.43
C PRO A 14 54.30 -19.93 -27.08
N THR A 15 53.79 -20.01 -28.30
CA THR A 15 53.06 -18.89 -28.90
C THR A 15 51.93 -18.54 -27.93
N PRO A 16 51.69 -17.26 -27.60
CA PRO A 16 50.51 -16.89 -26.84
C PRO A 16 49.29 -17.21 -27.72
N ALA A 17 48.73 -18.40 -27.53
CA ALA A 17 47.59 -18.91 -28.28
C ALA A 17 46.46 -19.14 -27.28
N ASP A 18 45.86 -18.06 -26.84
CA ASP A 18 44.50 -17.63 -27.21
C ASP A 18 44.26 -16.35 -26.40
N GLU A 19 43.86 -15.25 -27.02
CA GLU A 19 43.38 -14.13 -26.22
C GLU A 19 42.19 -14.63 -25.41
N LEU A 20 42.20 -14.38 -24.09
CA LEU A 20 41.02 -14.63 -23.27
C LEU A 20 39.84 -13.93 -23.98
N PRO A 21 38.69 -14.61 -24.16
CA PRO A 21 37.56 -14.02 -24.85
C PRO A 21 37.23 -12.67 -24.23
N ASP A 22 36.90 -11.69 -25.08
CA ASP A 22 36.53 -10.35 -24.63
C ASP A 22 35.52 -10.46 -23.49
N PRO A 23 35.73 -9.76 -22.37
CA PRO A 23 34.77 -9.78 -21.27
C PRO A 23 33.41 -9.32 -21.82
N PRO A 24 32.30 -9.95 -21.41
CA PRO A 24 31.00 -9.59 -21.92
C PRO A 24 30.76 -8.10 -21.65
N THR A 25 30.51 -7.35 -22.71
CA THR A 25 30.13 -5.93 -22.58
C THR A 25 28.65 -5.87 -22.21
N THR A 26 28.24 -4.79 -21.57
CA THR A 26 26.83 -4.51 -21.19
C THR A 26 25.87 -4.42 -22.38
N SER A 27 26.36 -4.68 -23.60
CA SER A 27 25.62 -4.62 -24.86
C SER A 27 25.16 -5.99 -25.35
N ASP A 28 25.43 -7.08 -24.61
CA ASP A 28 25.08 -8.44 -25.01
C ASP A 28 23.68 -8.88 -24.47
N PRO A 29 22.63 -8.90 -25.29
CA PRO A 29 21.28 -9.23 -24.86
C PRO A 29 21.05 -10.73 -24.63
N VAL A 30 22.02 -11.62 -24.94
CA VAL A 30 21.84 -13.08 -24.73
C VAL A 30 22.42 -13.61 -23.42
N ASN A 31 23.05 -12.74 -22.60
CA ASN A 31 23.64 -13.14 -21.32
C ASN A 31 22.87 -12.65 -20.08
N PHE A 32 21.64 -12.17 -20.27
CA PHE A 32 20.63 -12.31 -19.23
C PHE A 32 20.12 -13.74 -19.31
N ASP A 33 20.69 -14.64 -18.49
CA ASP A 33 20.20 -16.02 -18.35
C ASP A 33 18.68 -15.93 -18.16
N ALA A 34 17.90 -16.71 -18.91
CA ALA A 34 16.45 -16.75 -18.74
C ALA A 34 16.05 -17.02 -17.28
N ARG A 35 16.95 -17.60 -16.45
CA ARG A 35 16.79 -17.74 -15.00
C ARG A 35 17.00 -16.44 -14.22
N SER A 36 17.85 -15.50 -14.65
CA SER A 36 17.96 -14.16 -14.06
C SER A 36 16.80 -13.27 -14.47
N ASP A 37 16.32 -13.37 -15.71
CA ASP A 37 15.11 -12.67 -16.13
C ASP A 37 13.88 -13.28 -15.46
N ALA A 38 13.80 -14.61 -15.35
CA ALA A 38 12.73 -15.28 -14.61
C ALA A 38 12.84 -15.02 -13.10
N SER A 39 14.04 -14.87 -12.53
CA SER A 39 14.18 -14.50 -11.12
C SER A 39 13.90 -13.03 -10.88
N LEU A 40 14.16 -12.14 -11.84
CA LEU A 40 13.79 -10.72 -11.79
C LEU A 40 12.28 -10.53 -12.00
N LEU A 41 11.66 -11.28 -12.92
CA LEU A 41 10.20 -11.34 -13.12
C LEU A 41 9.51 -12.02 -11.93
N ALA A 42 10.08 -13.10 -11.38
CA ALA A 42 9.58 -13.71 -10.15
C ALA A 42 9.80 -12.77 -8.96
N GLN A 43 10.90 -12.02 -8.91
CA GLN A 43 11.16 -11.02 -7.89
C GLN A 43 10.23 -9.83 -8.03
N GLN A 44 9.80 -9.43 -9.23
CA GLN A 44 8.70 -8.47 -9.43
C GLN A 44 7.35 -9.04 -8.95
N GLY A 45 7.17 -10.38 -9.01
CA GLY A 45 6.07 -11.09 -8.36
C GLY A 45 6.24 -11.30 -6.85
N MET A 46 7.46 -11.16 -6.31
CA MET A 46 7.82 -11.27 -4.89
C MET A 46 8.15 -9.93 -4.21
N VAL A 47 8.20 -8.81 -4.95
CA VAL A 47 7.92 -7.50 -4.38
C VAL A 47 6.51 -7.67 -3.86
N PRO A 48 6.26 -7.54 -2.55
CA PRO A 48 4.92 -7.74 -2.05
C PRO A 48 4.05 -6.74 -2.81
N GLN A 49 3.20 -7.24 -3.70
CA GLN A 49 2.04 -6.50 -4.15
C GLN A 49 1.21 -6.35 -2.90
N PHE A 50 1.54 -5.34 -2.11
CA PHE A 50 0.80 -4.94 -0.94
C PHE A 50 -0.58 -4.56 -1.46
N ASN A 51 -1.48 -5.53 -1.44
CA ASN A 51 -2.83 -5.34 -1.91
C ASN A 51 -3.55 -4.54 -0.83
N ALA A 52 -3.60 -3.22 -1.02
CA ALA A 52 -4.45 -2.36 -0.21
C ALA A 52 -5.90 -2.77 -0.50
N GLY A 53 -6.48 -3.57 0.38
CA GLY A 53 -7.87 -4.00 0.30
C GLY A 53 -8.74 -3.03 1.09
N LEU A 54 -9.65 -2.34 0.41
CA LEU A 54 -10.68 -1.55 1.05
C LEU A 54 -11.92 -2.41 1.33
N GLN A 55 -12.58 -2.18 2.46
CA GLN A 55 -13.68 -3.02 2.94
C GLN A 55 -14.84 -2.17 3.49
N ASN A 56 -16.09 -2.64 3.35
CA ASN A 56 -17.32 -1.93 3.77
C ASN A 56 -17.98 -2.53 5.05
N VAL A 57 -17.21 -3.13 5.95
CA VAL A 57 -17.75 -3.58 7.25
C VAL A 57 -16.96 -3.00 8.41
N TYR A 58 -17.35 -3.32 9.64
CA TYR A 58 -16.57 -2.92 10.80
C TYR A 58 -15.18 -3.54 10.75
N MET A 59 -14.17 -2.72 11.03
CA MET A 59 -12.79 -3.17 11.15
C MET A 59 -12.69 -4.21 12.27
N PRO A 60 -12.17 -5.42 12.01
CA PRO A 60 -11.94 -6.41 13.06
C PRO A 60 -10.94 -5.87 14.09
N ALA A 61 -11.12 -6.21 15.37
CA ALA A 61 -10.23 -5.72 16.43
C ALA A 61 -8.78 -6.23 16.30
N ALA A 62 -8.60 -7.44 15.80
CA ALA A 62 -7.28 -8.06 15.62
C ALA A 62 -6.93 -8.22 14.14
N ILE A 63 -5.69 -7.92 13.79
CA ILE A 63 -5.13 -8.07 12.43
C ILE A 63 -5.08 -9.54 11.96
N SER A 64 -5.02 -10.47 12.90
CA SER A 64 -5.05 -11.92 12.64
C SER A 64 -6.44 -12.45 12.29
N THR A 65 -7.50 -11.66 12.55
CA THR A 65 -8.87 -12.02 12.19
C THR A 65 -9.08 -11.77 10.71
N ALA A 66 -9.58 -12.76 9.98
CA ALA A 66 -9.90 -12.63 8.56
C ALA A 66 -10.90 -11.47 8.33
N PRO A 67 -10.73 -10.69 7.26
CA PRO A 67 -11.66 -9.62 6.96
C PRO A 67 -13.02 -10.24 6.62
N THR A 68 -14.07 -9.75 7.24
CA THR A 68 -15.44 -10.03 6.81
C THR A 68 -15.88 -8.97 5.79
N GLY A 69 -16.97 -9.21 5.08
CA GLY A 69 -17.51 -8.27 4.10
C GLY A 69 -16.84 -8.32 2.72
N THR A 70 -17.28 -7.42 1.85
CA THR A 70 -16.86 -7.38 0.44
C THR A 70 -15.72 -6.40 0.25
N LYS A 71 -14.65 -6.86 -0.44
CA LYS A 71 -13.55 -6.01 -0.88
C LYS A 71 -14.05 -5.07 -1.98
N ILE A 72 -13.97 -3.77 -1.77
CA ILE A 72 -14.55 -2.74 -2.65
C ILE A 72 -13.52 -2.05 -3.55
N ALA A 73 -12.24 -2.05 -3.18
CA ALA A 73 -11.17 -1.58 -4.03
C ALA A 73 -9.88 -2.35 -3.74
N SER A 74 -9.03 -2.44 -4.76
CA SER A 74 -7.66 -2.92 -4.61
C SER A 74 -6.72 -2.23 -5.58
N GLY A 75 -5.44 -2.20 -5.23
CA GLY A 75 -4.36 -1.72 -6.08
C GLY A 75 -3.01 -2.08 -5.49
N ALA A 76 -1.98 -2.04 -6.33
CA ALA A 76 -0.61 -2.18 -5.89
C ALA A 76 -0.15 -0.87 -5.24
N LEU A 77 0.58 -0.98 -4.13
CA LEU A 77 1.27 0.16 -3.54
C LEU A 77 2.61 0.42 -4.27
N PRO A 78 3.09 1.68 -4.28
CA PRO A 78 4.46 1.98 -4.69
C PRO A 78 5.49 1.20 -3.86
N ALA A 79 6.68 0.96 -4.42
CA ALA A 79 7.75 0.23 -3.73
C ALA A 79 8.20 0.93 -2.42
N ASP A 80 8.17 2.26 -2.40
CA ASP A 80 8.36 3.10 -1.22
C ASP A 80 7.07 3.90 -0.96
N TRP A 81 6.21 3.34 -0.11
CA TRP A 81 4.86 3.85 0.16
C TRP A 81 4.77 4.59 1.51
N LEU A 82 5.87 4.65 2.28
CA LEU A 82 5.95 5.30 3.59
C LEU A 82 7.20 6.14 3.74
N THR A 83 7.05 7.36 4.23
CA THR A 83 8.22 8.20 4.53
C THR A 83 9.02 7.62 5.70
N THR A 84 10.32 7.95 5.75
CA THR A 84 11.11 7.79 6.97
C THR A 84 10.43 8.52 8.12
N SER A 85 10.43 7.94 9.31
CA SER A 85 9.85 8.60 10.48
C SER A 85 10.60 9.91 10.76
N THR A 86 9.88 11.03 10.72
CA THR A 86 10.45 12.32 11.11
C THR A 86 10.66 12.34 12.63
N ALA A 87 11.86 12.69 13.09
CA ALA A 87 12.15 12.82 14.52
C ALA A 87 11.16 13.79 15.19
N GLY A 88 10.51 13.35 16.27
CA GLY A 88 9.52 14.13 17.02
C GLY A 88 8.06 14.04 16.50
N ALA A 89 7.81 13.39 15.37
CA ALA A 89 6.45 13.24 14.83
C ALA A 89 5.68 12.03 15.39
N GLY A 90 6.38 11.03 15.94
CA GLY A 90 5.77 9.81 16.48
C GLY A 90 5.03 8.94 15.45
N LYS A 91 5.15 9.26 14.15
CA LYS A 91 4.30 8.77 13.06
C LYS A 91 5.10 8.61 11.77
N LYS A 92 4.71 7.67 10.90
CA LYS A 92 5.11 7.62 9.49
C LYS A 92 3.98 8.11 8.60
N GLN A 93 4.32 8.76 7.49
CA GLN A 93 3.35 9.39 6.58
C GLN A 93 3.32 8.70 5.22
N LEU A 94 2.19 8.87 4.52
CA LEU A 94 2.03 8.51 3.11
C LEU A 94 3.21 9.03 2.27
N ASN A 95 3.87 8.13 1.52
CA ASN A 95 4.84 8.50 0.49
C ASN A 95 4.27 8.18 -0.90
N GLY A 96 4.47 9.11 -1.83
CA GLY A 96 3.95 8.99 -3.20
C GLY A 96 2.42 9.05 -3.30
N SER A 97 1.92 8.71 -4.49
CA SER A 97 0.48 8.59 -4.76
C SER A 97 0.07 7.13 -4.71
N TRP A 98 -0.94 6.81 -3.91
CA TRP A 98 -1.56 5.49 -3.92
C TRP A 98 -2.81 5.56 -4.77
N THR A 99 -2.92 4.68 -5.75
CA THR A 99 -4.15 4.56 -6.55
C THR A 99 -4.63 3.13 -6.46
N THR A 100 -5.78 2.96 -5.82
CA THR A 100 -6.55 1.71 -5.89
C THR A 100 -7.75 1.93 -6.80
N THR A 101 -8.28 0.87 -7.40
CA THR A 101 -9.44 0.96 -8.29
C THR A 101 -10.63 0.25 -7.68
N GLY A 102 -11.80 0.89 -7.74
CA GLY A 102 -13.06 0.30 -7.30
C GLY A 102 -13.38 -0.98 -8.08
N LEU A 103 -13.61 -2.06 -7.35
CA LEU A 103 -13.97 -3.36 -7.91
C LEU A 103 -15.45 -3.41 -8.32
N ALA A 104 -15.86 -4.48 -9.00
CA ALA A 104 -17.28 -4.70 -9.35
C ALA A 104 -18.19 -4.68 -8.10
N ALA A 105 -17.66 -5.17 -6.98
CA ALA A 105 -18.32 -5.14 -5.67
C ALA A 105 -18.67 -3.74 -5.15
N ALA A 106 -17.99 -2.69 -5.63
CA ALA A 106 -18.30 -1.31 -5.26
C ALA A 106 -19.63 -0.83 -5.87
N GLY A 107 -20.06 -1.45 -6.99
CA GLY A 107 -21.30 -1.14 -7.68
C GLY A 107 -21.42 0.33 -8.05
N ALA A 108 -22.60 0.90 -7.82
CA ALA A 108 -22.91 2.31 -8.08
C ALA A 108 -22.46 3.26 -6.94
N GLY A 109 -21.62 2.80 -6.02
CA GLY A 109 -21.14 3.59 -4.89
C GLY A 109 -21.31 2.86 -3.57
N THR A 110 -20.19 2.43 -2.98
CA THR A 110 -20.13 1.78 -1.67
C THR A 110 -19.13 2.50 -0.79
N ASP A 111 -19.54 2.81 0.44
CA ASP A 111 -18.68 3.53 1.38
C ASP A 111 -17.57 2.62 1.91
N VAL A 112 -16.33 3.09 1.79
CA VAL A 112 -15.16 2.46 2.40
C VAL A 112 -15.17 2.72 3.90
N ARG A 113 -14.83 1.70 4.69
CA ARG A 113 -14.81 1.79 6.15
C ARG A 113 -13.43 1.57 6.76
N TYR A 114 -12.64 0.66 6.21
CA TYR A 114 -11.28 0.40 6.66
C TYR A 114 -10.42 -0.11 5.50
N TYR A 115 -9.12 0.03 5.65
CA TYR A 115 -8.12 -0.51 4.73
C TYR A 115 -7.39 -1.68 5.39
N ARG A 116 -6.84 -2.57 4.56
CA ARG A 116 -5.86 -3.58 4.95
C ARG A 116 -4.73 -3.62 3.95
N ILE A 117 -3.50 -3.64 4.45
CA ILE A 117 -2.28 -3.83 3.67
C ILE A 117 -1.70 -5.17 4.13
N ALA A 118 -1.90 -6.22 3.34
CA ALA A 118 -1.42 -7.56 3.67
C ALA A 118 -0.06 -7.84 3.04
N VAL A 119 0.82 -8.53 3.77
CA VAL A 119 2.08 -9.08 3.22
C VAL A 119 1.91 -10.42 2.52
N ASN A 120 0.77 -11.10 2.71
CA ASN A 120 0.52 -12.45 2.19
C ASN A 120 -0.83 -12.53 1.45
N ALA A 121 -0.95 -13.46 0.50
CA ALA A 121 -2.15 -13.68 -0.31
C ALA A 121 -3.41 -13.99 0.54
N ASP A 122 -3.22 -14.57 1.73
CA ASP A 122 -4.29 -14.91 2.68
C ASP A 122 -4.82 -13.71 3.47
N ASN A 123 -4.32 -12.50 3.23
CA ASN A 123 -4.75 -11.27 3.89
C ASN A 123 -4.57 -11.27 5.43
N ARG A 124 -3.74 -12.20 5.93
CA ARG A 124 -3.21 -12.29 7.30
C ARG A 124 -1.85 -11.60 7.37
N ASP A 125 -1.46 -11.13 8.55
CA ASP A 125 -0.29 -10.24 8.76
C ASP A 125 -0.43 -8.88 8.06
N CYS A 126 -1.60 -8.26 8.22
CA CYS A 126 -1.88 -6.96 7.64
C CYS A 126 -1.73 -5.80 8.63
N ILE A 127 -1.27 -4.65 8.14
CA ILE A 127 -1.60 -3.37 8.78
C ILE A 127 -3.06 -3.06 8.43
N GLN A 128 -3.84 -2.57 9.40
CA GLN A 128 -5.22 -2.16 9.18
C GLN A 128 -5.52 -0.86 9.91
N GLY A 129 -6.45 -0.08 9.38
CA GLY A 129 -6.86 1.19 9.96
C GLY A 129 -8.16 1.72 9.36
N LEU A 130 -8.75 2.70 10.04
CA LEU A 130 -9.99 3.33 9.60
C LEU A 130 -9.77 4.20 8.36
N VAL A 131 -10.80 4.28 7.52
CA VAL A 131 -10.82 5.17 6.36
C VAL A 131 -11.90 6.21 6.55
N SER A 132 -11.54 7.48 6.44
CA SER A 132 -12.46 8.60 6.58
C SER A 132 -12.31 9.62 5.47
N GLN A 133 -13.29 10.50 5.36
CA GLN A 133 -13.20 11.75 4.62
C GLN A 133 -13.28 12.95 5.57
N PRO A 134 -12.78 14.14 5.18
CA PRO A 134 -12.94 15.34 6.00
C PRO A 134 -14.39 15.59 6.42
N TYR A 135 -14.59 15.96 7.68
CA TYR A 135 -15.84 16.55 8.12
C TYR A 135 -16.12 17.87 7.38
N ALA A 136 -17.37 18.07 7.00
CA ALA A 136 -17.84 19.27 6.32
C ALA A 136 -19.07 19.84 7.05
N PHE A 137 -19.07 21.15 7.30
CA PHE A 137 -20.18 21.86 7.93
C PHE A 137 -21.39 21.94 6.99
N SER A 138 -22.60 22.07 7.55
CA SER A 138 -23.85 22.24 6.78
C SER A 138 -24.03 21.22 5.64
N THR A 139 -23.53 20.00 5.83
CA THR A 139 -23.44 18.98 4.79
C THR A 139 -24.42 17.85 5.08
N LEU A 140 -25.17 17.44 4.07
CA LEU A 140 -26.07 16.30 4.17
C LEU A 140 -25.28 14.98 4.18
N TYR A 141 -25.42 14.23 5.26
CA TYR A 141 -24.93 12.87 5.40
C TYR A 141 -26.12 11.90 5.35
N ASN A 142 -26.41 11.37 4.16
CA ASN A 142 -27.61 10.58 3.87
C ASN A 142 -27.48 9.07 4.14
N THR A 143 -26.26 8.54 4.29
CA THR A 143 -26.02 7.11 4.41
C THR A 143 -25.47 6.75 5.79
N VAL A 144 -26.16 5.82 6.47
CA VAL A 144 -25.66 5.20 7.71
C VAL A 144 -24.37 4.46 7.42
N GLY A 145 -23.37 4.67 8.28
CA GLY A 145 -22.08 4.02 8.16
C GLY A 145 -20.98 4.85 7.49
N LYS A 146 -21.32 5.98 6.84
CA LYS A 146 -20.34 6.97 6.35
C LYS A 146 -19.43 7.41 7.50
N GLN A 147 -18.13 7.53 7.20
CA GLN A 147 -17.11 7.88 8.18
C GLN A 147 -16.48 9.23 7.85
N VAL A 148 -16.36 10.10 8.86
CA VAL A 148 -15.69 11.39 8.72
C VAL A 148 -14.62 11.58 9.79
N ASP A 149 -13.55 12.30 9.48
CA ASP A 149 -12.57 12.73 10.46
C ASP A 149 -12.77 14.17 10.91
N GLN A 150 -12.68 14.37 12.23
CA GLN A 150 -12.69 15.68 12.88
C GLN A 150 -11.82 15.65 14.15
N GLY A 151 -10.88 16.58 14.28
CA GLY A 151 -10.07 16.71 15.50
C GLY A 151 -9.18 15.49 15.82
N GLY A 152 -8.79 14.69 14.81
CA GLY A 152 -7.98 13.48 14.99
C GLY A 152 -8.79 12.21 15.30
N ASN A 153 -10.12 12.33 15.39
CA ASN A 153 -11.04 11.22 15.62
C ASN A 153 -11.82 10.89 14.35
N VAL A 154 -12.27 9.64 14.22
CA VAL A 154 -13.20 9.19 13.19
C VAL A 154 -14.58 8.95 13.82
N TYR A 155 -15.59 9.47 13.14
CA TYR A 155 -16.99 9.37 13.51
C TYR A 155 -17.80 8.72 12.40
N GLN A 156 -18.72 7.83 12.77
CA GLN A 156 -19.62 7.13 11.87
C GLN A 156 -21.05 7.67 12.00
N VAL A 157 -21.71 7.92 10.88
CA VAL A 157 -23.14 8.25 10.85
C VAL A 157 -23.96 7.08 11.38
N ILE A 158 -24.75 7.31 12.44
CA ILE A 158 -25.73 6.34 12.94
C ILE A 158 -27.18 6.77 12.71
N ASN A 159 -27.45 8.08 12.62
CA ASN A 159 -28.72 8.62 12.14
C ASN A 159 -28.43 9.68 11.06
N PRO A 160 -28.91 9.51 9.81
CA PRO A 160 -28.70 10.47 8.74
C PRO A 160 -29.23 11.86 9.07
N GLY A 161 -28.59 12.89 8.52
CA GLY A 161 -28.99 14.28 8.72
C GLY A 161 -27.97 15.26 8.15
N THR A 162 -28.15 16.53 8.46
CA THR A 162 -27.25 17.60 8.07
C THR A 162 -26.38 17.97 9.26
N SER A 163 -25.06 18.03 9.05
CA SER A 163 -24.11 18.47 10.09
C SER A 163 -24.36 19.92 10.53
N ALA A 164 -23.90 20.28 11.72
CA ALA A 164 -24.05 21.65 12.21
C ALA A 164 -23.33 22.64 11.28
N ALA A 165 -23.84 23.88 11.27
CA ALA A 165 -23.23 24.99 10.54
C ALA A 165 -21.91 25.46 11.15
N SER A 166 -21.66 25.14 12.42
CA SER A 166 -20.42 25.41 13.13
C SER A 166 -20.17 24.33 14.18
N GLY A 167 -18.91 24.13 14.54
CA GLY A 167 -18.52 23.00 15.39
C GLY A 167 -18.61 21.65 14.66
N GLY A 168 -18.70 20.57 15.41
CA GLY A 168 -18.82 19.23 14.84
C GLY A 168 -18.81 18.17 15.93
N PRO A 169 -18.81 16.89 15.55
CA PRO A 169 -18.74 15.81 16.52
C PRO A 169 -17.44 15.91 17.34
N THR A 170 -17.59 15.82 18.66
CA THR A 170 -16.48 15.83 19.62
C THR A 170 -16.68 14.73 20.67
N GLY A 171 -15.57 14.30 21.28
CA GLY A 171 -15.57 13.25 22.30
C GLY A 171 -15.60 11.84 21.73
N THR A 172 -15.85 10.86 22.60
CA THR A 172 -15.75 9.42 22.29
C THR A 172 -17.08 8.67 22.46
N GLY A 173 -18.19 9.41 22.47
CA GLY A 173 -19.54 8.87 22.68
C GLY A 173 -20.10 8.07 21.51
N ASN A 174 -21.13 7.28 21.80
CA ASN A 174 -21.84 6.45 20.81
C ASN A 174 -23.09 7.12 20.21
N SER A 175 -23.45 8.32 20.69
CA SER A 175 -24.61 9.08 20.23
C SER A 175 -24.33 10.57 20.42
N ILE A 176 -23.58 11.13 19.48
CA ILE A 176 -23.18 12.54 19.46
C ILE A 176 -24.07 13.24 18.44
N VAL A 177 -24.95 14.13 18.91
CA VAL A 177 -25.82 14.93 18.04
C VAL A 177 -25.05 16.16 17.57
N ASP A 178 -25.09 16.41 16.26
CA ASP A 178 -24.40 17.51 15.60
C ASP A 178 -25.26 17.99 14.41
N GLY A 179 -25.90 19.14 14.55
CA GLY A 179 -26.99 19.52 13.63
C GLY A 179 -28.17 18.54 13.76
N THR A 180 -28.56 17.89 12.66
CA THR A 180 -29.59 16.83 12.64
C THR A 180 -29.02 15.43 12.42
N VAL A 181 -27.72 15.30 12.14
CA VAL A 181 -27.02 14.01 12.06
C VAL A 181 -26.63 13.55 13.47
N THR A 182 -26.64 12.23 13.69
CA THR A 182 -26.09 11.63 14.92
C THR A 182 -24.91 10.75 14.58
N TRP A 183 -23.84 10.92 15.32
CA TRP A 183 -22.55 10.27 15.13
C TRP A 183 -22.22 9.28 16.25
N LYS A 184 -21.42 8.29 15.92
CA LYS A 184 -20.73 7.39 16.85
C LYS A 184 -19.22 7.52 16.65
N TYR A 185 -18.46 7.76 17.72
CA TYR A 185 -17.00 7.64 17.68
C TYR A 185 -16.59 6.18 17.44
N ILE A 186 -15.66 5.94 16.51
CA ILE A 186 -15.20 4.59 16.17
C ILE A 186 -13.69 4.40 16.29
N GLY A 187 -12.90 5.46 16.48
CA GLY A 187 -11.46 5.36 16.71
C GLY A 187 -10.68 6.59 16.29
N PRO A 188 -9.35 6.56 16.45
CA PRO A 188 -8.47 7.61 15.94
C PRO A 188 -8.43 7.62 14.41
N LYS A 189 -8.14 8.77 13.82
CA LYS A 189 -7.91 8.94 12.39
C LYS A 189 -6.65 8.21 11.93
N ASP A 190 -6.76 7.51 10.81
CA ASP A 190 -5.66 6.75 10.21
C ASP A 190 -5.49 7.12 8.72
N LEU A 191 -6.32 6.58 7.82
CA LEU A 191 -6.31 6.91 6.40
C LEU A 191 -7.41 7.91 6.05
N ARG A 192 -7.06 9.01 5.37
CA ARG A 192 -8.00 9.99 4.84
C ARG A 192 -8.03 9.95 3.32
N THR A 193 -9.23 10.09 2.77
CA THR A 193 -9.48 10.27 1.34
C THR A 193 -10.45 11.44 1.14
N ASP A 194 -10.57 11.92 -0.09
CA ASP A 194 -11.50 13.00 -0.43
C ASP A 194 -12.92 12.47 -0.67
N ASN A 195 -13.05 11.17 -0.98
CA ASN A 195 -14.35 10.53 -1.16
C ASN A 195 -14.29 9.06 -0.71
N THR A 196 -15.08 8.75 0.32
CA THR A 196 -15.23 7.36 0.81
C THR A 196 -16.21 6.53 -0.01
N ASN A 197 -17.07 7.14 -0.83
CA ASN A 197 -18.01 6.43 -1.68
C ASN A 197 -17.33 6.00 -2.97
N VAL A 198 -16.97 4.72 -3.07
CA VAL A 198 -16.25 4.18 -4.22
C VAL A 198 -17.22 3.50 -5.16
N SER A 199 -17.17 3.85 -6.45
CA SER A 199 -17.89 3.14 -7.53
C SER A 199 -16.98 2.19 -8.30
N THR A 200 -17.55 1.25 -9.04
CA THR A 200 -16.76 0.37 -9.92
C THR A 200 -15.95 1.18 -10.94
N GLY A 201 -14.66 0.89 -11.05
CA GLY A 201 -13.73 1.60 -11.93
C GLY A 201 -13.28 2.98 -11.43
N GLN A 202 -13.84 3.47 -10.33
CA GLN A 202 -13.41 4.76 -9.76
C GLN A 202 -12.02 4.62 -9.13
N PRO A 203 -11.09 5.55 -9.41
CA PRO A 203 -9.87 5.64 -8.63
C PRO A 203 -10.18 6.06 -7.19
N PHE A 204 -9.57 5.38 -6.24
CA PHE A 204 -9.53 5.76 -4.84
C PHE A 204 -8.09 6.18 -4.50
N ASN A 205 -7.97 7.45 -4.12
CA ASN A 205 -6.70 8.10 -3.82
C ASN A 205 -6.74 8.58 -2.36
N PRO A 206 -5.95 7.97 -1.47
CA PRO A 206 -5.72 8.53 -0.14
C PRO A 206 -5.01 9.88 -0.24
N SER A 207 -5.48 10.86 0.53
CA SER A 207 -4.88 12.19 0.66
C SER A 207 -4.04 12.33 1.94
N GLN A 208 -4.23 11.46 2.92
CA GLN A 208 -3.38 11.38 4.10
C GLN A 208 -3.32 9.96 4.64
N TRP A 209 -2.17 9.57 5.19
CA TRP A 209 -2.04 8.39 6.03
C TRP A 209 -1.06 8.64 7.17
N ASP A 210 -1.48 8.37 8.40
CA ASP A 210 -0.67 8.55 9.61
C ASP A 210 -0.64 7.24 10.41
N ILE A 211 0.45 6.49 10.37
CA ILE A 211 0.61 5.28 11.20
C ILE A 211 1.49 5.57 12.42
N ILE A 212 0.97 5.27 13.61
CA ILE A 212 1.74 5.23 14.86
C ILE A 212 2.29 3.82 15.00
N ILE A 213 3.59 3.65 14.79
CA ILE A 213 4.30 2.41 15.11
C ILE A 213 4.93 2.65 16.49
N GLY A 214 4.70 1.73 17.43
CA GLY A 214 5.00 1.91 18.85
C GLY A 214 6.32 2.62 19.18
N ASN A 215 6.20 3.61 20.06
CA ASN A 215 7.27 4.32 20.77
C ASN A 215 8.34 5.02 19.89
N ALA A 216 7.88 5.90 19.00
CA ALA A 216 8.72 6.98 18.46
C ALA A 216 8.61 8.24 19.32
#